data_AF-A0A0M0F835-F1
#
_entry.id   AF-A0A0M0F835-F1
#
_cell.length_a   1.000
_cell.length_b   1.000
_cell.length_c   1.000
_cell.angle_alpha   90.00
_cell.angle_beta   90.00
_cell.angle_gamma   90.00
#
_symmetry.space_group_name_H-M   'P 1'
#
loop_
_entity.id
_entity.type
_entity.pdbx_description
1 polymer ?
#
loop_
_entity_poly.entity_id
_entity_poly.type
_entity_poly.pdbx_seq_one_letter_code
_entity_poly.pdbx_strand_id
1 'polypeptide(L)'
;MKIRLERITVRDLAEAYEDNEELGVRAYGGNLDVRPPYQREFVYKDKQRDAVIETLRRGFPLNVMYWSVQDDGTFEVIDGQQRTISICQYVEGDFSILIDGHQLAFHNLQPDQQNQILDYELMVYLCEGTESEKLDWFKTINIAGERLTDQELRNAVYHGPWVSAAKRYFSKNGCPAQQIASDYLTGSSIRQEYLETAIEWINDGKVDEYMRDHQHDKNANELWLYFKGVIDWVEASFPKKRTQMKGLNWGALHAKHKADRIDPASLEAKIAELMSDIDVKNKRGIYEFVLGGGNDTRLLEIRVFDDKLKLAAYGKQTAVAESAGVSNCPMCASGTNANSTRIYELGEMDADHVTAWSKGGATDMANCEMLCIPHNRSKGNR
;
A
#
# COMPACT_ATOMS: atom_id res chain seq x y z
N MET A 1 -25.19 -14.68 21.29
CA MET A 1 -23.78 -15.01 21.61
C MET A 1 -23.63 -15.23 23.11
N LYS A 2 -23.06 -16.37 23.51
CA LYS A 2 -22.63 -16.67 24.88
C LYS A 2 -21.12 -16.50 24.96
N ILE A 3 -20.64 -15.90 26.03
CA ILE A 3 -19.22 -15.68 26.28
C ILE A 3 -18.91 -16.20 27.68
N ARG A 4 -17.92 -17.08 27.82
CA ARG A 4 -17.44 -17.57 29.11
C ARG A 4 -15.93 -17.43 29.21
N LEU A 5 -15.45 -17.08 30.39
CA LEU A 5 -14.02 -16.97 30.66
C LEU A 5 -13.47 -18.32 31.14
N GLU A 6 -12.45 -18.80 30.47
CA GLU A 6 -11.66 -19.97 30.86
C GLU A 6 -10.22 -19.56 31.14
N ARG A 7 -9.56 -20.37 31.98
CA ARG A 7 -8.13 -20.24 32.26
C ARG A 7 -7.42 -21.44 31.68
N ILE A 8 -6.47 -21.18 30.79
CA ILE A 8 -5.73 -22.22 30.07
C ILE A 8 -4.25 -22.02 30.35
N THR A 9 -3.57 -23.06 30.83
CA THR A 9 -2.12 -22.95 31.08
C THR A 9 -1.36 -22.89 29.76
N VAL A 10 -0.19 -22.27 29.76
CA VAL A 10 0.72 -22.32 28.60
C VAL A 10 1.11 -23.75 28.25
N ARG A 11 1.24 -24.62 29.27
CA ARG A 11 1.49 -26.05 29.10
C ARG A 11 0.41 -26.72 28.24
N ASP A 12 -0.86 -26.53 28.59
CA ASP A 12 -1.96 -27.11 27.83
C ASP A 12 -2.07 -26.47 26.45
N LEU A 13 -1.86 -25.15 26.35
CA LEU A 13 -1.89 -24.44 25.07
C LEU A 13 -0.86 -25.01 24.08
N ALA A 14 0.38 -25.20 24.52
CA ALA A 14 1.47 -25.65 23.66
C ALA A 14 1.43 -27.16 23.35
N GLU A 15 0.58 -27.93 24.02
CA GLU A 15 0.45 -29.36 23.77
C GLU A 15 0.07 -29.66 22.31
N ALA A 16 0.84 -30.54 21.67
CA ALA A 16 0.68 -30.92 20.27
C ALA A 16 0.61 -29.71 19.32
N TYR A 17 1.44 -28.69 19.56
CA TYR A 17 1.59 -27.58 18.65
C TYR A 17 2.15 -28.03 17.29
N GLU A 18 1.49 -27.62 16.22
CA GLU A 18 1.91 -27.90 14.85
C GLU A 18 1.75 -26.64 13.97
N ASP A 19 2.82 -26.19 13.35
CA ASP A 19 2.79 -25.16 12.30
C ASP A 19 2.92 -25.82 10.92
N ASN A 20 1.79 -26.05 10.26
CA ASN A 20 1.73 -26.68 8.94
C ASN A 20 1.76 -25.63 7.79
N GLU A 21 2.37 -24.48 8.03
CA GLU A 21 2.51 -23.39 7.06
C GLU A 21 1.17 -23.02 6.38
N GLU A 22 0.99 -23.32 5.08
CA GLU A 22 -0.23 -22.97 4.32
C GLU A 22 -1.48 -23.68 4.82
N LEU A 23 -1.32 -24.82 5.49
CA LEU A 23 -2.44 -25.63 5.98
C LEU A 23 -2.96 -25.15 7.33
N GLY A 24 -2.32 -24.14 7.93
CA GLY A 24 -2.72 -23.54 9.18
C GLY A 24 -1.83 -23.92 10.35
N VAL A 25 -2.20 -23.46 11.54
CA VAL A 25 -1.47 -23.71 12.80
C VAL A 25 -2.43 -24.27 13.82
N ARG A 26 -2.06 -25.38 14.48
CA ARG A 26 -2.88 -26.04 15.51
C ARG A 26 -2.15 -26.11 16.84
N ALA A 27 -2.90 -26.13 17.92
CA ALA A 27 -2.39 -26.24 19.29
C ALA A 27 -3.45 -26.85 20.21
N TYR A 28 -3.20 -26.84 21.53
CA TYR A 28 -4.15 -27.31 22.56
C TYR A 28 -4.63 -28.76 22.32
N GLY A 29 -3.66 -29.68 22.20
CA GLY A 29 -3.93 -31.09 21.89
C GLY A 29 -4.50 -31.31 20.49
N GLY A 30 -4.26 -30.38 19.57
CA GLY A 30 -4.83 -30.38 18.21
C GLY A 30 -6.28 -29.87 18.11
N ASN A 31 -6.88 -29.43 19.23
CA ASN A 31 -8.27 -28.97 19.28
C ASN A 31 -8.44 -27.47 19.02
N LEU A 32 -7.35 -26.70 18.98
CA LEU A 32 -7.38 -25.26 18.67
C LEU A 32 -6.79 -25.02 17.29
N ASP A 33 -7.60 -24.51 16.36
CA ASP A 33 -7.11 -23.88 15.14
C ASP A 33 -6.64 -22.45 15.47
N VAL A 34 -5.32 -22.31 15.64
CA VAL A 34 -4.66 -21.04 15.98
C VAL A 34 -4.66 -20.09 14.80
N ARG A 35 -4.53 -20.63 13.60
CA ARG A 35 -4.54 -19.85 12.35
C ARG A 35 -5.15 -20.71 11.24
N PRO A 36 -6.45 -20.53 10.97
CA PRO A 36 -7.09 -21.09 9.80
C PRO A 36 -6.43 -20.61 8.49
N PRO A 37 -6.51 -21.40 7.40
CA PRO A 37 -5.86 -21.06 6.13
C PRO A 37 -6.25 -19.70 5.51
N TYR A 38 -7.41 -19.14 5.88
CA TYR A 38 -7.89 -17.85 5.39
C TYR A 38 -7.37 -16.65 6.21
N GLN A 39 -6.95 -16.83 7.46
CA GLN A 39 -6.40 -15.78 8.31
C GLN A 39 -4.98 -15.37 7.89
N ARG A 40 -4.54 -14.16 8.25
CA ARG A 40 -3.21 -13.66 7.88
C ARG A 40 -2.06 -14.48 8.47
N GLU A 41 -0.89 -14.33 7.87
CA GLU A 41 0.35 -14.93 8.38
C GLU A 41 0.76 -14.35 9.74
N PHE A 42 1.78 -14.93 10.38
CA PHE A 42 2.41 -14.31 11.54
C PHE A 42 3.12 -13.00 11.13
N VAL A 43 2.85 -11.90 11.83
CA VAL A 43 3.32 -10.55 11.49
C VAL A 43 4.08 -9.85 12.61
N TYR A 44 4.12 -10.43 13.81
CA TYR A 44 4.94 -9.89 14.90
C TYR A 44 6.42 -9.92 14.52
N LYS A 45 7.10 -8.80 14.78
CA LYS A 45 8.56 -8.71 14.73
C LYS A 45 9.16 -9.28 16.02
N ASP A 46 10.45 -9.61 16.00
CA ASP A 46 11.18 -10.17 17.14
C ASP A 46 10.86 -9.46 18.46
N LYS A 47 10.96 -8.12 18.50
CA LYS A 47 10.65 -7.33 19.71
C LYS A 47 9.23 -7.54 20.26
N GLN A 48 8.24 -7.71 19.39
CA GLN A 48 6.85 -7.92 19.81
C GLN A 48 6.67 -9.33 20.36
N ARG A 49 7.24 -10.34 19.68
CA ARG A 49 7.25 -11.73 20.12
C ARG A 49 7.98 -11.89 21.46
N ASP A 50 9.16 -11.30 21.59
CA ASP A 50 9.97 -11.34 22.82
C ASP A 50 9.23 -10.69 24.00
N ALA A 51 8.50 -9.59 23.76
CA ALA A 51 7.70 -8.92 24.79
C ALA A 51 6.56 -9.79 25.31
N VAL A 52 5.98 -10.69 24.49
CA VAL A 52 4.99 -11.67 24.95
C VAL A 52 5.63 -12.62 25.97
N ILE A 53 6.78 -13.20 25.64
CA ILE A 53 7.48 -14.13 26.53
C ILE A 53 7.94 -13.44 27.81
N GLU A 54 8.45 -12.21 27.71
CA GLU A 54 8.86 -11.44 28.87
C GLU A 54 7.68 -11.10 29.80
N THR A 55 6.48 -10.89 29.24
CA THR A 55 5.26 -10.69 30.03
C THR A 55 4.93 -11.93 30.87
N LEU A 56 5.03 -13.13 30.27
CA LEU A 56 4.83 -14.41 30.96
C LEU A 56 5.88 -14.60 32.07
N ARG A 57 7.16 -14.37 31.77
CA ARG A 57 8.27 -14.48 32.73
C ARG A 57 8.18 -13.51 33.90
N ARG A 58 7.54 -12.36 33.73
CA ARG A 58 7.34 -11.38 34.81
C ARG A 58 6.04 -11.61 35.59
N GLY A 59 5.20 -12.55 35.16
CA GLY A 59 3.86 -12.73 35.72
C GLY A 59 2.95 -11.52 35.50
N PHE A 60 3.23 -10.72 34.47
CA PHE A 60 2.42 -9.56 34.12
C PHE A 60 1.15 -10.01 33.38
N PRO A 61 0.04 -9.25 33.47
CA PRO A 61 -1.18 -9.61 32.77
C PRO A 61 -0.98 -9.48 31.27
N LEU A 62 -1.05 -10.60 30.56
CA LEU A 62 -1.18 -10.63 29.11
C LEU A 62 -2.63 -10.29 28.75
N ASN A 63 -2.82 -9.57 27.65
CA ASN A 63 -4.17 -9.28 27.15
C ASN A 63 -4.96 -10.59 26.98
N VAL A 64 -6.28 -10.51 27.20
CA VAL A 64 -7.19 -11.65 27.02
C VAL A 64 -7.20 -12.14 25.58
N MET A 65 -7.45 -13.44 25.37
CA MET A 65 -7.65 -14.05 24.06
C MET A 65 -9.13 -14.39 23.86
N TYR A 66 -9.56 -14.52 22.61
CA TYR A 66 -10.94 -14.87 22.26
C TYR A 66 -10.94 -16.05 21.30
N TRP A 67 -11.61 -17.13 21.67
CA TRP A 67 -11.76 -18.32 20.84
C TRP A 67 -13.24 -18.56 20.51
N SER A 68 -13.51 -18.91 19.27
CA SER A 68 -14.80 -19.40 18.79
C SER A 68 -14.92 -20.87 19.16
N VAL A 69 -16.04 -21.26 19.78
CA VAL A 69 -16.41 -22.67 19.93
C VAL A 69 -17.07 -23.14 18.64
N GLN A 70 -16.57 -24.25 18.10
CA GLN A 70 -17.10 -24.88 16.89
C GLN A 70 -18.14 -25.95 17.23
N ASP A 71 -18.95 -26.32 16.24
CA ASP A 71 -20.05 -27.28 16.43
C ASP A 71 -19.56 -28.70 16.80
N ASP A 72 -18.34 -29.04 16.41
CA ASP A 72 -17.67 -30.30 16.74
C ASP A 72 -16.95 -30.27 18.11
N GLY A 73 -17.04 -29.17 18.84
CA GLY A 73 -16.40 -28.97 20.15
C GLY A 73 -14.94 -28.51 20.08
N THR A 74 -14.39 -28.31 18.88
CA THR A 74 -13.07 -27.68 18.70
C THR A 74 -13.13 -26.16 18.85
N PHE A 75 -11.97 -25.51 18.80
CA PHE A 75 -11.82 -24.07 18.98
C PHE A 75 -11.12 -23.44 17.79
N GLU A 76 -11.45 -22.18 17.51
CA GLU A 76 -10.73 -21.35 16.54
C GLU A 76 -10.36 -20.00 17.17
N VAL A 77 -9.14 -19.52 16.96
CA VAL A 77 -8.73 -18.21 17.47
C VAL A 77 -9.40 -17.08 16.69
N ILE A 78 -10.14 -16.23 17.41
CA ILE A 78 -10.74 -14.98 16.91
C ILE A 78 -9.78 -13.80 17.15
N ASP A 79 -9.20 -13.72 18.35
CA ASP A 79 -8.14 -12.77 18.70
C ASP A 79 -7.13 -13.43 19.64
N GLY A 80 -5.87 -13.04 19.50
CA GLY A 80 -4.74 -13.63 20.23
C GLY A 80 -3.78 -14.41 19.35
N GLN A 81 -4.07 -14.59 18.05
CA GLN A 81 -3.26 -15.40 17.13
C GLN A 81 -1.75 -15.18 17.28
N GLN A 82 -1.30 -13.92 17.21
CA GLN A 82 0.12 -13.58 17.27
C GLN A 82 0.74 -13.90 18.64
N ARG A 83 -0.01 -13.74 19.73
CA ARG A 83 0.44 -14.08 21.10
C ARG A 83 0.52 -15.59 21.25
N THR A 84 -0.52 -16.31 20.81
CA THR A 84 -0.58 -17.78 20.86
C THR A 84 0.60 -18.40 20.11
N ILE A 85 0.84 -17.99 18.86
CA ILE A 85 1.97 -18.49 18.06
C ILE A 85 3.31 -18.15 18.74
N SER A 86 3.48 -16.92 19.24
CA SER A 86 4.71 -16.51 19.94
C SER A 86 5.02 -17.41 21.14
N ILE A 87 4.00 -17.76 21.93
CA ILE A 87 4.12 -18.60 23.12
C ILE A 87 4.51 -20.02 22.70
N CYS A 88 3.77 -20.64 21.77
CA CYS A 88 4.03 -22.01 21.35
C CYS A 88 5.41 -22.15 20.70
N GLN A 89 5.79 -21.24 19.79
CA GLN A 89 7.11 -21.24 19.15
C GLN A 89 8.25 -21.11 20.18
N TYR A 90 8.06 -20.34 21.26
CA TYR A 90 9.08 -20.23 22.29
C TYR A 90 9.24 -21.54 23.05
N VAL A 91 8.11 -22.16 23.45
CA VAL A 91 8.08 -23.43 24.18
C VAL A 91 8.71 -24.57 23.37
N GLU A 92 8.46 -24.62 22.06
CA GLU A 92 9.13 -25.56 21.13
C GLU A 92 10.63 -25.26 20.94
N GLY A 93 11.06 -24.05 21.28
CA GLY A 93 12.48 -23.64 21.19
C GLY A 93 12.87 -23.05 19.83
N ASP A 94 11.91 -22.56 19.04
CA ASP A 94 12.13 -21.99 17.70
C ASP A 94 12.93 -20.67 17.73
N PHE A 95 12.96 -19.99 18.87
CA PHE A 95 13.72 -18.76 19.05
C PHE A 95 14.19 -18.55 20.49
N SER A 96 15.10 -17.59 20.65
CA SER A 96 15.63 -17.15 21.93
C SER A 96 15.26 -15.70 22.23
N ILE A 97 15.19 -15.36 23.52
CA ILE A 97 14.98 -13.99 24.00
C ILE A 97 16.15 -13.55 24.88
N LEU A 98 16.35 -12.23 24.98
CA LEU A 98 17.38 -11.67 25.83
C LEU A 98 16.97 -11.71 27.30
N ILE A 99 17.68 -12.52 28.09
CA ILE A 99 17.49 -12.69 29.52
C ILE A 99 18.84 -12.45 30.20
N ASP A 100 18.91 -11.44 31.07
CA ASP A 100 20.12 -11.10 31.83
C ASP A 100 21.39 -10.96 30.97
N GLY A 101 21.24 -10.45 29.75
CA GLY A 101 22.34 -10.26 28.79
C GLY A 101 22.66 -11.47 27.91
N HIS A 102 21.93 -12.58 28.06
CA HIS A 102 22.11 -13.81 27.30
C HIS A 102 20.90 -14.11 26.41
N GLN A 103 21.14 -14.62 25.21
CA GLN A 103 20.08 -15.12 24.32
C GLN A 103 19.73 -16.55 24.72
N LEU A 104 18.56 -16.76 25.33
CA LEU A 104 18.12 -18.06 25.86
C LEU A 104 16.82 -18.52 25.18
N ALA A 105 16.83 -19.71 24.61
CA ALA A 105 15.63 -20.43 24.19
C ALA A 105 15.03 -21.18 25.39
N PHE A 106 13.79 -21.66 25.26
CA PHE A 106 13.08 -22.34 26.35
C PHE A 106 13.85 -23.53 26.95
N HIS A 107 14.48 -24.35 26.10
CA HIS A 107 15.29 -25.48 26.54
C HIS A 107 16.61 -25.09 27.25
N ASN A 108 17.03 -23.82 27.20
CA ASN A 108 18.19 -23.32 27.94
C ASN A 108 17.84 -22.81 29.35
N LEU A 109 16.55 -22.62 29.64
CA LEU A 109 16.08 -22.13 30.93
C LEU A 109 16.24 -23.18 32.02
N GLN A 110 16.39 -22.72 33.27
CA GLN A 110 16.35 -23.61 34.43
C GLN A 110 14.93 -24.16 34.65
N PRO A 111 14.74 -25.33 35.30
CA PRO A 111 13.42 -25.95 35.45
C PRO A 111 12.38 -25.06 36.14
N ASP A 112 12.78 -24.23 37.09
CA ASP A 112 11.92 -23.26 37.76
C ASP A 112 11.43 -22.17 36.79
N GLN A 113 12.32 -21.67 35.92
CA GLN A 113 11.98 -20.68 34.90
C GLN A 113 11.09 -21.27 33.79
N GLN A 114 11.32 -22.53 33.42
CA GLN A 114 10.45 -23.25 32.48
C GLN A 114 9.04 -23.41 33.07
N ASN A 115 8.93 -23.89 34.30
CA ASN A 115 7.64 -24.05 34.97
C ASN A 115 6.93 -22.72 35.17
N GLN A 116 7.65 -21.63 35.46
CA GLN A 116 7.06 -20.29 35.53
C GLN A 116 6.33 -19.90 34.24
N ILE A 117 6.88 -20.25 33.07
CA ILE A 117 6.27 -19.97 31.78
C ILE A 117 5.11 -20.94 31.53
N LEU A 118 5.33 -22.25 31.72
CA LEU A 118 4.35 -23.31 31.44
C LEU A 118 3.10 -23.21 32.32
N ASP A 119 3.25 -22.79 33.58
CA ASP A 119 2.17 -22.71 34.55
C ASP A 119 1.43 -21.35 34.51
N TYR A 120 1.85 -20.43 33.63
CA TYR A 120 1.14 -19.17 33.42
C TYR A 120 -0.27 -19.42 32.89
N GLU A 121 -1.29 -18.87 33.58
CA GLU A 121 -2.70 -18.98 33.18
C GLU A 121 -3.08 -17.88 32.18
N LEU A 122 -3.39 -18.29 30.94
CA LEU A 122 -3.96 -17.43 29.92
C LEU A 122 -5.46 -17.25 30.16
N MET A 123 -5.91 -16.01 30.04
CA MET A 123 -7.32 -15.64 30.15
C MET A 123 -7.97 -15.72 28.78
N VAL A 124 -8.81 -16.72 28.55
CA VAL A 124 -9.42 -17.01 27.25
C VAL A 124 -10.94 -16.91 27.35
N TYR A 125 -11.53 -16.01 26.57
CA TYR A 125 -12.98 -15.96 26.40
C TYR A 125 -13.41 -16.93 25.31
N LEU A 126 -14.16 -17.96 25.67
CA LEU A 126 -14.82 -18.86 24.74
C LEU A 126 -16.15 -18.26 24.31
N CYS A 127 -16.30 -18.07 23.00
CA CYS A 127 -17.44 -17.44 22.34
C CYS A 127 -18.24 -18.50 21.58
N GLU A 128 -19.49 -18.70 21.99
CA GLU A 128 -20.45 -19.60 21.33
C GLU A 128 -21.59 -18.77 20.74
N GLY A 129 -21.92 -18.97 19.47
CA GLY A 129 -22.93 -18.19 18.78
C GLY A 129 -23.03 -18.57 17.31
N THR A 130 -23.94 -17.89 16.61
CA THR A 130 -24.06 -18.02 15.16
C THR A 130 -22.84 -17.43 14.45
N GLU A 131 -22.57 -17.87 13.21
CA GLU A 131 -21.52 -17.31 12.35
C GLU A 131 -21.58 -15.77 12.25
N SER A 132 -22.78 -15.21 12.09
CA SER A 132 -22.98 -13.76 12.04
C SER A 132 -22.58 -13.05 13.34
N GLU A 133 -22.91 -13.64 14.50
CA GLU A 133 -22.53 -13.06 15.79
C GLU A 133 -21.03 -13.14 16.02
N LYS A 134 -20.39 -14.26 15.64
CA LYS A 134 -18.93 -14.44 15.72
C LYS A 134 -18.21 -13.41 14.85
N LEU A 135 -18.70 -13.17 13.63
CA LEU A 135 -18.13 -12.20 12.70
C LEU A 135 -18.28 -10.74 13.17
N ASP A 136 -19.45 -10.37 13.71
CA ASP A 136 -19.66 -9.03 14.27
C ASP A 136 -18.79 -8.80 15.51
N TRP A 137 -18.62 -9.83 16.33
CA TRP A 137 -17.71 -9.78 17.46
C TRP A 137 -16.26 -9.64 17.04
N PHE A 138 -15.81 -10.40 16.05
CA PHE A 138 -14.48 -10.31 15.45
C PHE A 138 -14.17 -8.88 14.98
N LYS A 139 -15.11 -8.23 14.29
CA LYS A 139 -14.98 -6.82 13.88
C LYS A 139 -14.88 -5.87 15.07
N THR A 140 -15.62 -6.15 16.14
CA THR A 140 -15.65 -5.31 17.35
C THR A 140 -14.36 -5.41 18.16
N ILE A 141 -13.77 -6.60 18.30
CA ILE A 141 -12.55 -6.80 19.11
C ILE A 141 -11.28 -6.38 18.38
N ASN A 142 -11.30 -6.31 17.05
CA ASN A 142 -10.20 -5.85 16.19
C ASN A 142 -9.84 -4.34 16.34
N ILE A 143 -10.16 -3.75 17.50
CA ILE A 143 -9.77 -2.39 17.91
C ILE A 143 -8.49 -2.43 18.76
N ALA A 144 -8.23 -3.56 19.45
CA ALA A 144 -7.06 -3.73 20.31
C ALA A 144 -5.98 -4.61 19.65
N GLY A 145 -4.71 -4.18 19.72
CA GLY A 145 -3.57 -4.92 19.16
C GLY A 145 -3.22 -4.54 17.71
N GLU A 146 -2.57 -5.46 17.00
CA GLU A 146 -2.22 -5.28 15.58
C GLU A 146 -3.48 -5.37 14.72
N ARG A 147 -4.10 -4.22 14.43
CA ARG A 147 -5.33 -4.11 13.65
C ARG A 147 -5.24 -4.87 12.32
N LEU A 148 -6.28 -5.61 11.99
CA LEU A 148 -6.41 -6.25 10.68
C LEU A 148 -6.64 -5.20 9.58
N THR A 149 -6.04 -5.42 8.41
CA THR A 149 -6.33 -4.63 7.20
C THR A 149 -7.75 -4.92 6.72
N ASP A 150 -8.29 -4.05 5.86
CA ASP A 150 -9.62 -4.25 5.29
C ASP A 150 -9.68 -5.56 4.50
N GLN A 151 -8.63 -5.91 3.74
CA GLN A 151 -8.54 -7.19 3.05
C GLN A 151 -8.48 -8.39 4.00
N GLU A 152 -7.78 -8.29 5.12
CA GLU A 152 -7.74 -9.35 6.15
C GLU A 152 -9.13 -9.59 6.76
N LEU A 153 -9.93 -8.52 6.96
CA LEU A 153 -11.33 -8.62 7.38
C LEU A 153 -12.20 -9.26 6.29
N ARG A 154 -12.04 -8.85 5.03
CA ARG A 154 -12.79 -9.44 3.89
C ARG A 154 -12.52 -10.94 3.75
N ASN A 155 -11.28 -11.38 3.97
CA ASN A 155 -10.94 -12.81 3.93
C ASN A 155 -11.73 -13.64 4.96
N ALA A 156 -12.07 -13.07 6.13
CA ALA A 156 -12.90 -13.74 7.13
C ALA A 156 -14.39 -13.75 6.73
N VAL A 157 -14.88 -12.63 6.18
CA VAL A 157 -16.28 -12.50 5.70
C VAL A 157 -16.55 -13.45 4.54
N TYR A 158 -15.67 -13.48 3.55
CA TYR A 158 -15.80 -14.27 2.32
C TYR A 158 -14.91 -15.51 2.35
N HIS A 159 -14.70 -16.09 3.55
CA HIS A 159 -13.88 -17.28 3.66
C HIS A 159 -14.48 -18.42 2.82
N GLY A 160 -13.60 -19.19 2.19
CA GLY A 160 -13.99 -20.25 1.27
C GLY A 160 -12.79 -20.79 0.49
N PRO A 161 -12.99 -21.82 -0.36
CA PRO A 161 -11.90 -22.45 -1.10
C PRO A 161 -11.10 -21.46 -1.96
N TRP A 162 -11.77 -20.42 -2.46
CA TRP A 162 -11.14 -19.42 -3.32
C TRP A 162 -10.11 -18.57 -2.59
N VAL A 163 -10.42 -18.06 -1.38
CA VAL A 163 -9.48 -17.25 -0.59
C VAL A 163 -8.23 -18.05 -0.27
N SER A 164 -8.39 -19.31 0.15
CA SER A 164 -7.25 -20.20 0.40
C SER A 164 -6.41 -20.42 -0.87
N ALA A 165 -7.03 -20.57 -2.04
CA ALA A 165 -6.32 -20.71 -3.30
C ALA A 165 -5.60 -19.42 -3.73
N ALA A 166 -6.25 -18.25 -3.58
CA ALA A 166 -5.68 -16.95 -3.92
C ALA A 166 -4.46 -16.63 -3.03
N LYS A 167 -4.55 -16.92 -1.73
CA LYS A 167 -3.46 -16.71 -0.79
C LYS A 167 -2.17 -17.44 -1.18
N ARG A 168 -2.22 -18.60 -1.85
CA ARG A 168 -1.00 -19.29 -2.33
C ARG A 168 -0.18 -18.45 -3.30
N TYR A 169 -0.82 -17.54 -4.05
CA TYR A 169 -0.15 -16.65 -4.99
C TYR A 169 0.26 -15.32 -4.35
N PHE A 170 -0.57 -14.80 -3.43
CA PHE A 170 -0.49 -13.40 -2.99
C PHE A 170 -0.11 -13.21 -1.52
N SER A 171 -0.25 -14.24 -0.69
CA SER A 171 0.01 -14.20 0.74
C SER A 171 1.27 -14.99 1.07
N LYS A 172 2.08 -14.49 2.01
CA LYS A 172 3.40 -14.98 2.46
C LYS A 172 4.61 -14.24 1.92
N ASN A 173 5.67 -14.27 2.72
CA ASN A 173 6.99 -13.83 2.29
C ASN A 173 7.48 -14.73 1.15
N GLY A 174 7.94 -14.12 0.06
CA GLY A 174 8.40 -14.83 -1.12
C GLY A 174 7.29 -15.48 -1.94
N CYS A 175 6.01 -15.11 -1.74
CA CYS A 175 4.92 -15.63 -2.57
C CYS A 175 5.14 -15.29 -4.07
N PRO A 176 4.53 -16.05 -5.00
CA PRO A 176 4.70 -15.82 -6.44
C PRO A 176 4.47 -14.37 -6.88
N ALA A 177 3.45 -13.70 -6.34
CA ALA A 177 3.16 -12.31 -6.65
C ALA A 177 4.28 -11.37 -6.17
N GLN A 178 4.83 -11.59 -4.97
CA GLN A 178 5.95 -10.79 -4.47
C GLN A 178 7.22 -10.97 -5.31
N GLN A 179 7.49 -12.20 -5.77
CA GLN A 179 8.67 -12.49 -6.59
C GLN A 179 8.66 -11.69 -7.91
N ILE A 180 7.50 -11.57 -8.56
CA ILE A 180 7.40 -10.88 -9.86
C ILE A 180 7.10 -9.39 -9.73
N ALA A 181 6.44 -8.96 -8.65
CA ALA A 181 5.90 -7.60 -8.56
C ALA A 181 6.57 -6.71 -7.50
N SER A 182 7.53 -7.21 -6.71
CA SER A 182 8.17 -6.43 -5.64
C SER A 182 8.91 -5.16 -6.10
N ASP A 183 9.29 -5.06 -7.37
CA ASP A 183 9.84 -3.83 -7.95
C ASP A 183 8.76 -2.80 -8.36
N TYR A 184 7.54 -3.25 -8.58
CA TYR A 184 6.44 -2.45 -9.15
C TYR A 184 5.38 -2.07 -8.12
N LEU A 185 5.17 -2.91 -7.10
CA LEU A 185 4.15 -2.73 -6.07
C LEU A 185 4.75 -2.30 -4.74
N THR A 186 4.04 -1.39 -4.07
CA THR A 186 4.22 -1.14 -2.64
C THR A 186 3.33 -2.07 -1.83
N GLY A 187 3.73 -2.34 -0.60
CA GLY A 187 2.92 -3.07 0.36
C GLY A 187 3.49 -4.43 0.75
N SER A 188 2.73 -5.13 1.59
CA SER A 188 3.10 -6.33 2.31
C SER A 188 2.20 -7.50 1.91
N SER A 189 2.81 -8.55 1.37
CA SER A 189 2.13 -9.80 1.02
C SER A 189 1.54 -10.50 2.25
N ILE A 190 2.26 -10.50 3.37
CA ILE A 190 1.77 -11.07 4.64
C ILE A 190 0.59 -10.30 5.23
N ARG A 191 0.43 -9.02 4.86
CA ARG A 191 -0.73 -8.16 5.22
C ARG A 191 -1.85 -8.14 4.18
N GLN A 192 -1.79 -9.04 3.19
CA GLN A 192 -2.76 -9.20 2.10
C GLN A 192 -2.87 -8.01 1.13
N GLU A 193 -1.95 -7.03 1.17
CA GLU A 193 -2.04 -5.81 0.34
C GLU A 193 -1.83 -6.14 -1.16
N TYR A 194 -1.06 -7.19 -1.46
CA TYR A 194 -0.89 -7.69 -2.84
C TYR A 194 -2.17 -8.35 -3.37
N LEU A 195 -2.87 -9.10 -2.51
CA LEU A 195 -4.14 -9.72 -2.86
C LEU A 195 -5.19 -8.66 -3.13
N GLU A 196 -5.29 -7.66 -2.23
CA GLU A 196 -6.19 -6.52 -2.39
C GLU A 196 -5.94 -5.79 -3.71
N THR A 197 -4.69 -5.41 -3.97
CA THR A 197 -4.28 -4.71 -5.21
C THR A 197 -4.65 -5.51 -6.46
N ALA A 198 -4.43 -6.83 -6.45
CA ALA A 198 -4.78 -7.68 -7.59
C ALA A 198 -6.29 -7.70 -7.85
N ILE A 199 -7.10 -7.77 -6.79
CA ILE A 199 -8.56 -7.77 -6.89
C ILE A 199 -9.06 -6.39 -7.35
N GLU A 200 -8.51 -5.31 -6.81
CA GLU A 200 -8.82 -3.94 -7.25
C GLU A 200 -8.57 -3.77 -8.75
N TRP A 201 -7.47 -4.32 -9.26
CA TRP A 201 -7.13 -4.21 -10.67
C TRP A 201 -8.07 -5.01 -11.58
N ILE A 202 -8.50 -6.21 -11.19
CA ILE A 202 -9.36 -7.03 -12.05
C ILE A 202 -10.83 -6.60 -12.00
N ASN A 203 -11.27 -6.02 -10.87
CA ASN A 203 -12.67 -5.68 -10.63
C ASN A 203 -12.92 -4.18 -10.36
N ASP A 204 -12.09 -3.29 -10.91
CA ASP A 204 -12.29 -1.84 -10.85
C ASP A 204 -12.53 -1.30 -9.43
N GLY A 205 -11.70 -1.76 -8.48
CA GLY A 205 -11.77 -1.39 -7.07
C GLY A 205 -12.89 -2.06 -6.25
N LYS A 206 -13.76 -2.86 -6.87
CA LYS A 206 -14.89 -3.52 -6.19
C LYS A 206 -14.48 -4.84 -5.55
N VAL A 207 -13.66 -4.75 -4.51
CA VAL A 207 -13.06 -5.92 -3.85
C VAL A 207 -14.10 -6.86 -3.25
N ASP A 208 -15.08 -6.30 -2.52
CA ASP A 208 -16.14 -7.08 -1.87
C ASP A 208 -16.99 -7.86 -2.87
N GLU A 209 -17.37 -7.25 -3.99
CA GLU A 209 -18.17 -7.89 -5.04
C GLU A 209 -17.42 -9.08 -5.66
N TYR A 210 -16.13 -8.90 -5.95
CA TYR A 210 -15.30 -9.98 -6.50
C TYR A 210 -15.20 -11.15 -5.53
N MET A 211 -14.90 -10.88 -4.26
CA MET A 211 -14.76 -11.93 -3.26
C MET A 211 -16.07 -12.67 -3.00
N ARG A 212 -17.21 -11.96 -3.00
CA ARG A 212 -18.55 -12.56 -2.90
C ARG A 212 -18.81 -13.51 -4.06
N ASP A 213 -18.57 -13.06 -5.29
CA ASP A 213 -18.94 -13.81 -6.50
C ASP A 213 -18.06 -15.05 -6.69
N HIS A 214 -16.81 -15.01 -6.22
CA HIS A 214 -15.84 -16.10 -6.34
C HIS A 214 -15.69 -16.95 -5.07
N GLN A 215 -16.39 -16.66 -3.96
CA GLN A 215 -16.16 -17.29 -2.64
C GLN A 215 -16.03 -18.83 -2.68
N HIS A 216 -16.83 -19.49 -3.51
CA HIS A 216 -16.91 -20.95 -3.60
C HIS A 216 -16.07 -21.57 -4.72
N ASP A 217 -15.34 -20.76 -5.49
CA ASP A 217 -14.46 -21.25 -6.54
C ASP A 217 -13.29 -22.04 -5.96
N LYS A 218 -12.90 -23.12 -6.66
CA LYS A 218 -11.86 -24.04 -6.15
C LYS A 218 -10.42 -23.56 -6.40
N ASN A 219 -10.24 -22.52 -7.21
CA ASN A 219 -8.94 -22.00 -7.60
C ASN A 219 -9.02 -20.49 -7.85
N ALA A 220 -7.87 -19.82 -7.89
CA ALA A 220 -7.75 -18.38 -8.16
C ALA A 220 -7.00 -18.10 -9.47
N ASN A 221 -7.10 -18.99 -10.46
CA ASN A 221 -6.32 -18.90 -11.70
C ASN A 221 -6.64 -17.64 -12.50
N GLU A 222 -7.91 -17.22 -12.54
CA GLU A 222 -8.31 -15.98 -13.22
C GLU A 222 -7.58 -14.77 -12.65
N LEU A 223 -7.67 -14.58 -11.33
CA LEU A 223 -6.98 -13.49 -10.62
C LEU A 223 -5.46 -13.55 -10.85
N TRP A 224 -4.87 -14.74 -10.71
CA TRP A 224 -3.43 -14.93 -10.90
C TRP A 224 -2.97 -14.62 -12.32
N LEU A 225 -3.67 -15.13 -13.34
CA LEU A 225 -3.33 -14.92 -14.75
C LEU A 225 -3.51 -13.46 -15.15
N TYR A 226 -4.57 -12.80 -14.65
CA TYR A 226 -4.77 -11.38 -14.86
C TYR A 226 -3.64 -10.56 -14.25
N PHE A 227 -3.33 -10.78 -12.97
CA PHE A 227 -2.24 -10.10 -12.27
C PHE A 227 -0.90 -10.28 -12.99
N LYS A 228 -0.56 -11.52 -13.34
CA LYS A 228 0.65 -11.82 -14.10
C LYS A 228 0.67 -11.11 -15.45
N GLY A 229 -0.46 -11.07 -16.16
CA GLY A 229 -0.58 -10.34 -17.43
C GLY A 229 -0.31 -8.84 -17.29
N VAL A 230 -0.80 -8.20 -16.21
CA VAL A 230 -0.47 -6.81 -15.90
C VAL A 230 1.03 -6.63 -15.72
N ILE A 231 1.68 -7.48 -14.91
CA ILE A 231 3.11 -7.40 -14.66
C ILE A 231 3.91 -7.65 -15.94
N ASP A 232 3.61 -8.71 -16.69
CA ASP A 232 4.27 -9.02 -17.96
C ASP A 232 4.16 -7.84 -18.96
N TRP A 233 3.01 -7.18 -19.02
CA TRP A 233 2.83 -5.98 -19.84
C TRP A 233 3.69 -4.79 -19.36
N VAL A 234 3.81 -4.58 -18.04
CA VAL A 234 4.69 -3.55 -17.48
C VAL A 234 6.14 -3.83 -17.87
N GLU A 235 6.61 -5.06 -17.74
CA GLU A 235 7.99 -5.44 -18.07
C GLU A 235 8.29 -5.29 -19.57
N ALA A 236 7.34 -5.67 -20.43
CA ALA A 236 7.46 -5.52 -21.87
C ALA A 236 7.44 -4.04 -22.30
N SER A 237 6.60 -3.23 -21.68
CA SER A 237 6.42 -1.81 -22.03
C SER A 237 7.53 -0.92 -21.47
N PHE A 238 8.04 -1.25 -20.27
CA PHE A 238 8.99 -0.45 -19.51
C PHE A 238 10.22 -1.27 -19.08
N PRO A 239 11.10 -1.63 -20.02
CA PRO A 239 12.23 -2.53 -19.76
C PRO A 239 13.23 -1.97 -18.72
N LYS A 240 13.26 -0.64 -18.53
CA LYS A 240 14.10 0.01 -17.52
C LYS A 240 13.31 0.28 -16.25
N LYS A 241 13.62 -0.51 -15.21
CA LYS A 241 13.05 -0.36 -13.86
C LYS A 241 13.47 0.96 -13.23
N ARG A 242 12.52 1.64 -12.60
CA ARG A 242 12.71 2.92 -11.90
C ARG A 242 12.00 2.89 -10.56
N THR A 243 12.74 3.06 -9.48
CA THR A 243 12.20 3.00 -8.11
C THR A 243 11.13 4.07 -7.86
N GLN A 244 11.22 5.22 -8.54
CA GLN A 244 10.22 6.29 -8.45
C GLN A 244 8.82 5.84 -8.94
N MET A 245 8.75 4.82 -9.81
CA MET A 245 7.50 4.31 -10.40
C MET A 245 6.85 3.22 -9.53
N LYS A 246 7.48 2.82 -8.44
CA LYS A 246 6.91 1.80 -7.54
C LYS A 246 5.61 2.30 -6.93
N GLY A 247 4.58 1.46 -6.93
CA GLY A 247 3.24 1.76 -6.43
C GLY A 247 2.38 2.62 -7.35
N LEU A 248 2.67 2.68 -8.66
CA LEU A 248 1.68 3.20 -9.63
C LEU A 248 0.50 2.25 -9.74
N ASN A 249 -0.67 2.75 -10.15
CA ASN A 249 -1.83 1.92 -10.44
C ASN A 249 -1.66 1.22 -11.80
N TRP A 250 -0.85 0.16 -11.80
CA TRP A 250 -0.52 -0.60 -13.01
C TRP A 250 -1.74 -1.26 -13.64
N GLY A 251 -2.72 -1.70 -12.84
CA GLY A 251 -3.98 -2.26 -13.34
C GLY A 251 -4.75 -1.27 -14.20
N ALA A 252 -4.89 -0.01 -13.76
CA ALA A 252 -5.57 1.03 -14.53
C ALA A 252 -4.80 1.38 -15.82
N LEU A 253 -3.47 1.51 -15.74
CA LEU A 253 -2.63 1.77 -16.92
C LEU A 253 -2.74 0.63 -17.93
N HIS A 254 -2.63 -0.63 -17.47
CA HIS A 254 -2.80 -1.81 -18.31
C HIS A 254 -4.20 -1.87 -18.92
N ALA A 255 -5.26 -1.69 -18.13
CA ALA A 255 -6.63 -1.73 -18.64
C ALA A 255 -6.86 -0.73 -19.79
N LYS A 256 -6.29 0.47 -19.67
CA LYS A 256 -6.40 1.54 -20.67
C LYS A 256 -5.51 1.33 -21.90
N HIS A 257 -4.30 0.77 -21.73
CA HIS A 257 -3.25 0.79 -22.76
C HIS A 257 -2.80 -0.60 -23.26
N LYS A 258 -3.34 -1.71 -22.74
CA LYS A 258 -2.95 -3.08 -23.16
C LYS A 258 -3.14 -3.39 -24.65
N ALA A 259 -4.05 -2.69 -25.31
CA ALA A 259 -4.33 -2.84 -26.73
C ALA A 259 -3.50 -1.89 -27.62
N ASP A 260 -2.80 -0.93 -27.02
CA ASP A 260 -2.02 0.05 -27.76
C ASP A 260 -0.75 -0.59 -28.32
N ARG A 261 -0.35 -0.16 -29.52
CA ARG A 261 0.92 -0.56 -30.10
C ARG A 261 2.05 0.26 -29.48
N ILE A 262 2.60 -0.26 -28.39
CA ILE A 262 3.74 0.35 -27.70
C ILE A 262 5.04 -0.14 -28.34
N ASP A 263 5.89 0.80 -28.75
CA ASP A 263 7.30 0.54 -29.03
C ASP A 263 8.14 0.89 -27.78
N PRO A 264 8.66 -0.09 -27.03
CA PRO A 264 9.35 0.17 -25.77
C PRO A 264 10.58 1.06 -25.93
N ALA A 265 11.27 1.00 -27.07
CA ALA A 265 12.46 1.83 -27.34
C ALA A 265 12.08 3.31 -27.49
N SER A 266 11.08 3.62 -28.31
CA SER A 266 10.57 4.99 -28.45
C SER A 266 9.98 5.53 -27.13
N LEU A 267 9.26 4.67 -26.40
CA LEU A 267 8.67 5.05 -25.12
C LEU A 267 9.75 5.39 -24.08
N GLU A 268 10.77 4.56 -23.95
CA GLU A 268 11.89 4.76 -23.03
C GLU A 268 12.68 6.03 -23.35
N ALA A 269 12.87 6.38 -24.64
CA ALA A 269 13.54 7.62 -25.02
C ALA A 269 12.79 8.86 -24.49
N LYS A 270 11.47 8.91 -24.68
CA LYS A 270 10.61 9.99 -24.16
C LYS A 270 10.62 10.05 -22.63
N ILE A 271 10.56 8.89 -21.97
CA ILE A 271 10.63 8.82 -20.51
C ILE A 271 11.97 9.35 -20.02
N ALA A 272 13.08 8.96 -20.64
CA ALA A 272 14.42 9.39 -20.24
C ALA A 272 14.58 10.92 -20.33
N GLU A 273 14.08 11.52 -21.41
CA GLU A 273 14.03 12.98 -21.59
C GLU A 273 13.29 13.66 -20.43
N LEU A 274 12.04 13.26 -20.17
CA LEU A 274 11.21 13.84 -19.11
C LEU A 274 11.76 13.58 -17.70
N MET A 275 12.44 12.44 -17.50
CA MET A 275 13.12 12.13 -16.24
C MET A 275 14.29 13.08 -15.98
N SER A 276 15.02 13.46 -17.04
CA SER A 276 16.15 14.40 -16.96
C SER A 276 15.73 15.87 -16.93
N ASP A 277 14.50 16.18 -17.34
CA ASP A 277 13.98 17.54 -17.35
C ASP A 277 13.80 18.06 -15.91
N ILE A 278 14.47 19.18 -15.60
CA ILE A 278 14.42 19.85 -14.30
C ILE A 278 13.07 20.54 -14.04
N ASP A 279 12.31 20.83 -15.09
CA ASP A 279 11.02 21.48 -15.00
C ASP A 279 9.88 20.49 -14.71
N VAL A 280 10.07 19.20 -14.99
CA VAL A 280 9.11 18.15 -14.61
C VAL A 280 9.26 17.82 -13.12
N LYS A 281 8.32 18.28 -12.29
CA LYS A 281 8.33 18.02 -10.83
C LYS A 281 7.74 16.65 -10.48
N ASN A 282 6.61 16.29 -11.08
CA ASN A 282 5.96 15.02 -10.81
C ASN A 282 6.49 13.92 -11.73
N LYS A 283 7.57 13.26 -11.30
CA LYS A 283 8.15 12.14 -12.06
C LYS A 283 7.17 10.96 -12.18
N ARG A 284 6.27 10.74 -11.22
CA ARG A 284 5.33 9.60 -11.21
C ARG A 284 4.29 9.70 -12.32
N GLY A 285 3.89 10.91 -12.72
CA GLY A 285 2.95 11.11 -13.83
C GLY A 285 3.56 10.94 -15.22
N ILE A 286 4.88 10.76 -15.34
CA ILE A 286 5.56 10.60 -16.64
C ILE A 286 4.99 9.42 -17.42
N TYR A 287 4.77 8.27 -16.77
CA TYR A 287 4.34 7.05 -17.47
C TYR A 287 2.94 7.22 -18.05
N GLU A 288 2.00 7.76 -17.26
CA GLU A 288 0.66 8.06 -17.74
C GLU A 288 0.67 9.13 -18.84
N PHE A 289 1.51 10.16 -18.70
CA PHE A 289 1.67 11.21 -19.70
C PHE A 289 2.13 10.66 -21.06
N VAL A 290 3.18 9.83 -21.07
CA VAL A 290 3.71 9.29 -22.34
C VAL A 290 2.77 8.26 -22.97
N LEU A 291 2.07 7.45 -22.17
CA LEU A 291 1.06 6.51 -22.65
C LEU A 291 -0.17 7.25 -23.21
N GLY A 292 -0.54 8.38 -22.62
CA GLY A 292 -1.62 9.27 -23.08
C GLY A 292 -1.27 10.14 -24.29
N GLY A 293 -0.12 9.88 -24.95
CA GLY A 293 0.32 10.62 -26.14
C GLY A 293 0.96 11.98 -25.86
N GLY A 294 1.24 12.32 -24.59
CA GLY A 294 1.94 13.55 -24.21
C GLY A 294 1.08 14.82 -24.18
N ASN A 295 -0.24 14.67 -24.01
CA ASN A 295 -1.17 15.81 -24.09
C ASN A 295 -1.47 16.44 -22.72
N ASP A 296 -1.55 15.63 -21.65
CA ASP A 296 -1.98 16.12 -20.33
C ASP A 296 -0.79 16.52 -19.45
N THR A 297 -0.27 17.73 -19.66
CA THR A 297 0.89 18.26 -18.92
C THR A 297 0.66 18.42 -17.42
N ARG A 298 -0.61 18.38 -16.94
CA ARG A 298 -0.93 18.43 -15.51
C ARG A 298 -0.36 17.23 -14.75
N LEU A 299 -0.22 16.10 -15.43
CA LEU A 299 0.40 14.89 -14.86
C LEU A 299 1.88 15.11 -14.48
N LEU A 300 2.55 16.09 -15.08
CA LEU A 300 3.98 16.33 -14.90
C LEU A 300 4.29 17.42 -13.86
N GLU A 301 3.28 18.19 -13.43
CA GLU A 301 3.44 19.35 -12.53
C GLU A 301 4.60 20.26 -12.96
N ILE A 302 4.55 20.75 -14.19
CA ILE A 302 5.64 21.56 -14.77
C ILE A 302 5.95 22.77 -13.89
N ARG A 303 7.25 23.03 -13.73
CA ARG A 303 7.77 24.14 -12.93
C ARG A 303 7.17 25.46 -13.40
N VAL A 304 6.75 26.25 -12.42
CA VAL A 304 6.32 27.63 -12.59
C VAL A 304 7.45 28.58 -12.21
N PHE A 305 7.46 29.77 -12.81
CA PHE A 305 8.41 30.82 -12.46
C PHE A 305 8.29 31.19 -10.97
N ASP A 306 9.44 31.32 -10.30
CA ASP A 306 9.48 31.80 -8.91
C ASP A 306 9.30 33.33 -8.83
N ASP A 307 8.98 33.84 -7.64
CA ASP A 307 8.66 35.26 -7.47
C ASP A 307 9.84 36.19 -7.81
N LYS A 308 11.09 35.71 -7.69
CA LYS A 308 12.28 36.49 -8.06
C LYS A 308 12.38 36.65 -9.57
N LEU A 309 12.16 35.56 -10.32
CA LEU A 309 12.09 35.56 -11.78
C LEU A 309 10.94 36.42 -12.29
N LYS A 310 9.74 36.30 -11.68
CA LYS A 310 8.57 37.13 -12.01
C LYS A 310 8.87 38.62 -11.82
N LEU A 311 9.43 38.99 -10.66
CA LEU A 311 9.75 40.38 -10.35
C LEU A 311 10.80 40.95 -11.31
N ALA A 312 11.83 40.16 -11.63
CA ALA A 312 12.85 40.56 -12.59
C ALA A 312 12.28 40.74 -14.01
N ALA A 313 11.45 39.80 -14.47
CA ALA A 313 10.82 39.85 -15.79
C ALA A 313 9.88 41.06 -15.90
N TYR A 314 9.06 41.29 -14.88
CA TYR A 314 8.22 42.47 -14.75
C TYR A 314 9.02 43.76 -14.82
N GLY A 315 10.07 43.91 -14.01
CA GLY A 315 10.88 45.13 -14.01
C GLY A 315 11.51 45.40 -15.37
N LYS A 316 11.99 44.35 -16.05
CA LYS A 316 12.57 44.45 -17.40
C LYS A 316 11.53 44.82 -18.45
N GLN A 317 10.38 44.13 -18.50
CA GLN A 317 9.33 44.40 -19.48
C GLN A 317 8.70 45.78 -19.28
N THR A 318 8.43 46.17 -18.04
CA THR A 318 7.83 47.46 -17.71
C THR A 318 8.74 48.61 -18.11
N ALA A 319 10.04 48.55 -17.77
CA ALA A 319 10.99 49.60 -18.17
C ALA A 319 11.08 49.76 -19.70
N VAL A 320 11.08 48.65 -20.45
CA VAL A 320 11.06 48.69 -21.93
C VAL A 320 9.75 49.29 -22.44
N ALA A 321 8.61 48.86 -21.89
CA ALA A 321 7.29 49.30 -22.31
C ALA A 321 7.06 50.80 -22.05
N GLU A 322 7.47 51.29 -20.87
CA GLU A 322 7.43 52.71 -20.50
C GLU A 322 8.27 53.55 -21.47
N SER A 323 9.49 53.10 -21.80
CA SER A 323 10.37 53.81 -22.73
C SER A 323 9.81 53.90 -24.16
N ALA A 324 9.02 52.90 -24.56
CA ALA A 324 8.42 52.81 -25.89
C ALA A 324 6.99 53.39 -25.95
N GLY A 325 6.41 53.79 -24.81
CA GLY A 325 5.03 54.28 -24.73
C GLY A 325 3.97 53.22 -25.06
N VAL A 326 4.26 51.94 -24.79
CA VAL A 326 3.37 50.80 -25.04
C VAL A 326 3.05 50.05 -23.75
N SER A 327 2.12 49.10 -23.80
CA SER A 327 1.77 48.24 -22.66
C SER A 327 2.89 47.28 -22.28
N ASN A 328 3.06 47.03 -20.97
CA ASN A 328 3.99 46.02 -20.46
C ASN A 328 3.50 44.58 -20.62
N CYS A 329 2.23 44.38 -21.04
CA CYS A 329 1.75 43.14 -21.62
C CYS A 329 1.93 43.15 -23.16
N PRO A 330 2.74 42.25 -23.75
CA PRO A 330 3.03 42.22 -25.20
C PRO A 330 1.81 41.97 -26.09
N MET A 331 0.84 41.20 -25.61
CA MET A 331 -0.44 40.97 -26.29
C MET A 331 -1.31 42.23 -26.35
N CYS A 332 -1.30 43.04 -25.29
CA CYS A 332 -1.97 44.34 -25.30
C CYS A 332 -1.24 45.33 -26.20
N ALA A 333 0.10 45.39 -26.11
CA ALA A 333 0.93 46.29 -26.93
C ALA A 333 0.77 46.04 -28.43
N SER A 334 0.51 44.79 -28.83
CA SER A 334 0.27 44.40 -30.23
C SER A 334 -1.17 44.66 -30.71
N GLY A 335 -2.07 45.07 -29.82
CA GLY A 335 -3.47 45.35 -30.11
C GLY A 335 -3.74 46.81 -30.45
N THR A 336 -4.92 47.10 -30.99
CA THR A 336 -5.39 48.47 -31.29
C THR A 336 -6.40 49.01 -30.29
N ASN A 337 -6.60 48.31 -29.17
CA ASN A 337 -7.58 48.68 -28.15
C ASN A 337 -7.01 49.67 -27.13
N ALA A 338 -7.87 50.16 -26.23
CA ALA A 338 -7.50 51.13 -25.20
C ALA A 338 -6.40 50.65 -24.23
N ASN A 339 -6.06 49.36 -24.22
CA ASN A 339 -5.01 48.80 -23.37
C ASN A 339 -3.64 48.76 -24.07
N SER A 340 -3.50 49.23 -25.31
CA SER A 340 -2.23 49.16 -26.05
C SER A 340 -1.08 49.93 -25.42
N THR A 341 -1.38 50.91 -24.57
CA THR A 341 -0.42 51.72 -23.82
C THR A 341 -0.53 51.57 -22.30
N ARG A 342 -1.36 50.63 -21.80
CA ARG A 342 -1.59 50.45 -20.37
C ARG A 342 -0.39 49.75 -19.72
N ILE A 343 0.16 50.36 -18.68
CA ILE A 343 1.12 49.72 -17.77
C ILE A 343 0.32 49.07 -16.64
N TYR A 344 0.41 47.74 -16.54
CA TYR A 344 -0.22 46.96 -15.48
C TYR A 344 0.71 46.86 -14.28
N GLU A 345 0.14 46.91 -13.08
CA GLU A 345 0.91 46.62 -11.85
C GLU A 345 1.25 45.12 -11.76
N LEU A 346 2.28 44.76 -10.98
CA LEU A 346 2.71 43.37 -10.83
C LEU A 346 1.55 42.44 -10.40
N GLY A 347 0.67 42.90 -9.52
CA GLY A 347 -0.50 42.12 -9.06
C GLY A 347 -1.62 41.95 -10.10
N GLU A 348 -1.52 42.63 -11.25
CA GLU A 348 -2.46 42.51 -12.38
C GLU A 348 -1.88 41.64 -13.52
N MET A 349 -0.70 41.06 -13.31
CA MET A 349 0.02 40.28 -14.30
C MET A 349 0.41 38.89 -13.76
N ASP A 350 0.51 37.94 -14.67
CA ASP A 350 1.02 36.59 -14.41
C ASP A 350 2.16 36.28 -15.40
N ALA A 351 3.20 35.62 -14.91
CA ALA A 351 4.27 35.11 -15.76
C ALA A 351 3.79 33.89 -16.55
N ASP A 352 4.24 33.81 -17.79
CA ASP A 352 3.98 32.72 -18.70
C ASP A 352 5.22 32.44 -19.56
N HIS A 353 5.26 31.26 -20.17
CA HIS A 353 6.34 30.90 -21.07
C HIS A 353 6.13 31.52 -22.45
N VAL A 354 7.13 32.19 -23.00
CA VAL A 354 7.10 32.67 -24.40
C VAL A 354 6.94 31.47 -25.34
N THR A 355 7.82 30.48 -25.18
CA THR A 355 7.69 29.15 -25.80
C THR A 355 7.14 28.18 -24.77
N ALA A 356 5.98 27.58 -25.05
CA ALA A 356 5.38 26.59 -24.16
C ALA A 356 6.37 25.46 -23.83
N TRP A 357 6.33 24.94 -22.61
CA TRP A 357 7.16 23.81 -22.20
C TRP A 357 7.02 22.59 -23.13
N SER A 358 5.81 22.29 -23.61
CA SER A 358 5.56 21.21 -24.57
C SER A 358 6.25 21.39 -25.94
N LYS A 359 6.79 22.58 -26.22
CA LYS A 359 7.57 22.91 -27.41
C LYS A 359 9.06 23.13 -27.10
N GLY A 360 9.52 22.68 -25.93
CA GLY A 360 10.92 22.79 -25.50
C GLY A 360 11.29 24.11 -24.82
N GLY A 361 10.30 24.90 -24.37
CA GLY A 361 10.57 26.12 -23.62
C GLY A 361 10.92 25.86 -22.16
N ALA A 362 12.12 26.27 -21.73
CA ALA A 362 12.58 26.14 -20.34
C ALA A 362 11.91 27.16 -19.40
N THR A 363 11.85 26.86 -18.11
CA THR A 363 11.34 27.76 -17.07
C THR A 363 12.47 28.62 -16.51
N ASP A 364 12.95 29.56 -17.33
CA ASP A 364 14.03 30.48 -16.99
C ASP A 364 13.71 31.94 -17.34
N MET A 365 14.62 32.84 -16.99
CA MET A 365 14.45 34.28 -17.24
C MET A 365 14.31 34.62 -18.73
N ALA A 366 14.91 33.84 -19.62
CA ALA A 366 14.90 34.12 -21.06
C ALA A 366 13.54 33.77 -21.70
N ASN A 367 12.82 32.81 -21.12
CA ASN A 367 11.52 32.36 -21.59
C ASN A 367 10.35 32.89 -20.73
N CYS A 368 10.61 33.71 -19.71
CA CYS A 368 9.60 34.32 -18.84
C CYS A 368 9.04 35.61 -19.46
N GLU A 369 7.73 35.64 -19.70
CA GLU A 369 7.00 36.82 -20.16
C GLU A 369 5.81 37.11 -19.24
N MET A 370 5.71 38.36 -18.77
CA MET A 370 4.58 38.86 -18.00
C MET A 370 3.44 39.22 -18.94
N LEU A 371 2.27 38.62 -18.70
CA LEU A 371 1.01 38.91 -19.37
C LEU A 371 0.00 39.46 -18.37
N CYS A 372 -0.88 40.38 -18.79
CA CYS A 372 -2.01 40.73 -17.94
C CYS A 372 -2.89 39.49 -17.70
N ILE A 373 -3.51 39.40 -16.52
CA ILE A 373 -4.32 38.25 -16.10
C ILE A 373 -5.31 37.77 -17.19
N PRO A 374 -6.06 38.66 -17.89
CA PRO A 374 -6.96 38.23 -18.96
C PRO A 374 -6.24 37.53 -20.13
N HIS A 375 -5.10 38.06 -20.57
CA HIS A 375 -4.34 37.47 -21.67
C HIS A 375 -3.69 36.15 -21.28
N ASN A 376 -3.14 36.04 -20.07
CA ASN A 376 -2.59 34.80 -19.55
C ASN A 376 -3.66 33.68 -19.52
N ARG A 377 -4.83 33.98 -18.93
CA ARG A 377 -5.97 33.04 -18.90
C ARG A 377 -6.47 32.66 -20.29
N SER A 378 -6.48 33.60 -21.24
CA SER A 378 -6.87 33.30 -22.62
C SER A 378 -5.88 32.38 -23.35
N LYS A 379 -4.60 32.42 -22.96
CA LYS A 379 -3.54 31.58 -23.51
C LYS A 379 -3.55 30.18 -22.89
N GLY A 380 -3.87 30.05 -21.60
CA GLY A 380 -4.00 28.77 -20.91
C GLY A 380 -5.24 27.93 -21.28
N ASN A 381 -6.25 28.52 -21.94
CA ASN A 381 -7.46 27.83 -22.41
C ASN A 381 -7.34 27.26 -23.85
N ARG A 382 -6.12 27.13 -24.40
CA ARG A 382 -5.85 26.68 -25.77
C ARG A 382 -5.04 25.40 -25.84
#